data_AF-A0A820VVC5-F1
#
_entry.id   AF-A0A820VVC5-F1
#
_cell.length_a   1.000
_cell.length_b   1.000
_cell.length_c   1.000
_cell.angle_alpha   90.00
_cell.angle_beta   90.00
_cell.angle_gamma   90.00
#
_symmetry.space_group_name_H-M   'P 1'
#
loop_
_entity.id
_entity.type
_entity.pdbx_description
1 polymer ?
#
loop_
_entity_poly.entity_id
_entity_poly.type
_entity_poly.pdbx_seq_one_letter_code
_entity_poly.pdbx_strand_id
1 'polypeptide(L)' 'MKTDDNVNPLNRAHVPLQLDVRARCIPSWRVNDQNVVELLPQLSVTSSEADESIQLLSMGVARLRITAFPTIAI' A
#
# COMPACT_ATOMS: atom_id res chain seq x y z
N MET A 1 32.19 -1.59 4.43
CA MET A 1 31.08 -1.72 3.47
C MET A 1 31.03 -0.41 2.69
N LYS A 2 31.52 -0.38 1.45
CA LYS A 2 31.45 0.82 0.59
C LYS A 2 30.04 0.88 0.03
N THR A 3 29.26 1.88 0.40
CA THR A 3 28.02 2.25 -0.29
C THR A 3 28.41 3.06 -1.51
N ASP A 4 28.01 2.61 -2.70
CA ASP A 4 28.09 3.43 -3.90
C ASP A 4 27.14 4.63 -3.71
N ASP A 5 27.70 5.83 -3.55
CA ASP A 5 26.99 7.07 -3.19
C ASP A 5 25.97 7.54 -4.25
N ASN A 6 25.79 6.82 -5.36
CA ASN A 6 24.96 7.22 -6.49
C ASN A 6 23.65 6.42 -6.66
N VAL A 7 23.37 5.42 -5.82
CA VAL A 7 22.11 4.68 -5.87
C VAL A 7 21.16 5.24 -4.83
N ASN A 8 20.07 5.90 -5.26
CA ASN A 8 19.01 6.32 -4.35
C ASN A 8 18.22 5.09 -3.86
N PRO A 9 18.34 4.69 -2.58
CA PRO A 9 17.68 3.50 -2.04
C PRO A 9 16.17 3.69 -1.85
N LEU A 10 15.65 4.92 -2.06
CA LEU A 10 14.23 5.25 -1.96
C LEU A 10 13.55 5.36 -3.34
N ASN A 11 14.23 4.92 -4.40
CA ASN A 11 13.63 4.76 -5.72
C ASN A 11 12.79 3.46 -5.76
N ARG A 12 11.66 3.47 -6.47
CA ARG A 12 10.86 2.27 -6.77
C ARG A 12 11.70 1.13 -7.37
N ALA A 13 12.69 1.45 -8.19
CA ALA A 13 13.59 0.45 -8.79
C ALA A 13 14.55 -0.22 -7.78
N HIS A 14 14.79 0.38 -6.62
CA HIS A 14 15.75 -0.08 -5.62
C HIS A 14 15.13 -0.15 -4.22
N VAL A 15 13.83 -0.46 -4.16
CA VAL A 15 13.08 -0.50 -2.91
C VAL A 15 13.65 -1.57 -1.96
N PRO A 16 13.95 -1.26 -0.69
CA PRO A 16 14.55 -2.24 0.23
C PRO A 16 13.63 -3.40 0.61
N LEU A 17 12.32 -3.18 0.54
CA LEU A 17 11.30 -4.17 0.87
C LEU A 17 10.09 -3.99 -0.05
N GLN A 18 9.77 -5.06 -0.78
CA GLN A 18 8.58 -5.21 -1.61
C GLN A 18 7.89 -6.50 -1.23
N LEU A 19 6.56 -6.47 -1.13
CA LEU A 19 5.73 -7.66 -0.92
C LEU A 19 4.74 -7.79 -2.06
N ASP A 20 4.78 -8.92 -2.76
CA ASP A 20 3.76 -9.30 -3.73
C ASP A 20 2.63 -10.03 -2.99
N VAL A 21 1.42 -9.48 -3.04
CA VAL A 21 0.27 -10.00 -2.30
C VAL A 21 -0.96 -10.06 -3.17
N ARG A 22 -1.88 -10.98 -2.83
CA ARG A 22 -3.23 -10.98 -3.37
C ARG A 22 -4.09 -10.07 -2.50
N ALA A 23 -4.76 -9.12 -3.13
CA ALA A 23 -5.62 -8.16 -2.45
C ALA A 23 -6.90 -7.94 -3.25
N ARG A 24 -7.93 -7.39 -2.61
CA ARG A 24 -9.16 -6.97 -3.26
C ARG A 24 -9.40 -5.49 -3.01
N CYS A 25 -9.66 -4.75 -4.08
CA CYS A 25 -9.89 -3.31 -3.99
C CYS A 25 -11.19 -3.00 -3.24
N ILE A 26 -11.17 -1.94 -2.43
CA ILE A 26 -12.35 -1.37 -1.77
C ILE A 26 -12.51 0.05 -2.35
N PRO A 27 -13.37 0.25 -3.37
CA PRO A 27 -13.45 1.53 -4.10
C PRO A 27 -13.77 2.75 -3.23
N SER A 28 -14.48 2.54 -2.11
CA SER A 28 -14.80 3.58 -1.13
C SER A 28 -13.62 3.95 -0.22
N TRP A 29 -12.60 3.10 -0.09
CA TRP A 29 -11.44 3.34 0.76
C TRP A 29 -10.25 3.80 -0.10
N ARG A 30 -10.24 5.11 -0.38
CA ARG A 30 -9.26 5.77 -1.24
C ARG A 30 -8.71 7.03 -0.60
N VAL A 31 -7.63 7.54 -1.19
CA VAL A 31 -7.08 8.85 -0.84
C VAL A 31 -8.07 9.93 -1.28
N ASN A 32 -8.35 10.90 -0.41
CA ASN A 32 -9.20 12.06 -0.71
C ASN A 32 -8.38 13.26 -1.23
N ASP A 33 -9.04 14.39 -1.46
CA ASP A 33 -8.44 15.61 -2.02
C ASP A 33 -7.33 16.21 -1.12
N GLN A 34 -7.31 15.83 0.16
CA GLN A 34 -6.29 16.24 1.14
C GLN A 34 -5.10 15.27 1.20
N ASN A 35 -5.00 14.31 0.28
CA ASN A 35 -3.97 13.26 0.25
C ASN A 35 -3.93 12.39 1.52
N VAL A 36 -5.05 12.26 2.21
CA VAL A 36 -5.20 11.33 3.34
C VAL A 36 -6.19 10.23 2.98
N VAL A 37 -6.00 9.06 3.58
CA VAL A 37 -6.95 7.96 3.45
C VAL A 37 -8.09 8.16 4.44
N GLU A 38 -9.30 7.80 4.04
CA GLU A 38 -10.45 7.68 4.93
C GLU A 38 -10.14 6.79 6.15
N LEU A 39 -10.89 7.01 7.24
CA LEU A 39 -10.73 6.22 8.47
C LEU A 39 -10.86 4.73 8.19
N LEU A 40 -10.07 3.94 8.92
CA LEU A 40 -10.20 2.49 8.87
C LEU A 40 -11.62 2.11 9.35
N PRO A 41 -12.40 1.40 8.52
CA PRO A 41 -13.73 0.95 8.91
C PRO A 41 -13.68 0.09 10.17
N GLN A 42 -14.61 0.30 11.10
CA GLN A 42 -14.70 -0.49 12.34
C GLN A 42 -15.23 -1.91 12.11
N LEU A 43 -16.01 -2.10 11.05
CA LEU A 43 -16.59 -3.37 10.64
C LEU A 43 -15.97 -3.82 9.33
N SER A 44 -16.00 -5.12 9.08
CA SER A 44 -15.58 -5.68 7.80
C SER A 44 -16.40 -5.09 6.65
N VAL A 45 -15.70 -4.77 5.56
CA VAL A 45 -16.29 -4.14 4.38
C VAL A 45 -16.65 -5.21 3.35
N THR A 46 -17.69 -4.98 2.55
CA THR A 46 -18.01 -5.81 1.39
C THR A 46 -17.39 -5.22 0.13
N SER A 47 -16.83 -6.07 -0.73
CA SER A 47 -16.36 -5.69 -2.06
C SER A 47 -16.64 -6.80 -3.06
N SER A 48 -17.19 -6.42 -4.21
CA SER A 48 -17.45 -7.32 -5.35
C SER A 48 -16.30 -7.34 -6.37
N GLU A 49 -15.22 -6.61 -6.09
CA GLU A 49 -14.05 -6.58 -6.96
C GLU A 49 -13.36 -7.95 -6.95
N ALA A 50 -12.69 -8.27 -8.07
CA ALA A 50 -11.87 -9.46 -8.14
C ALA A 50 -10.59 -9.29 -7.31
N ASP A 51 -10.02 -10.40 -6.87
CA ASP A 51 -8.69 -10.37 -6.28
C ASP A 51 -7.67 -10.03 -7.38
N GLU A 52 -6.75 -9.13 -7.06
CA GLU A 52 -5.64 -8.70 -7.91
C GLU A 52 -4.29 -8.93 -7.22
N SER A 53 -3.23 -9.00 -8.03
CA SER A 53 -1.87 -9.06 -7.52
C SER A 53 -1.34 -7.65 -7.42
N ILE A 54 -0.98 -7.23 -6.21
CA ILE A 54 -0.45 -5.89 -5.95
C ILE A 54 0.91 -5.97 -5.28
N GLN A 55 1.65 -4.87 -5.35
CA GLN A 55 2.95 -4.72 -4.72
C GLN A 55 2.86 -3.71 -3.58
N LEU A 56 3.14 -4.15 -2.36
CA LEU A 56 3.30 -3.27 -1.22
C LEU A 56 4.75 -2.84 -1.14
N LEU A 57 4.97 -1.53 -1.27
CA LEU A 57 6.29 -0.91 -1.17
C LEU A 57 6.45 -0.28 0.21
N SER A 58 7.67 -0.31 0.74
CA SER A 58 7.97 0.37 2.01
C SER A 58 7.63 1.87 1.95
N MET A 59 7.30 2.45 3.12
CA MET A 59 6.90 3.85 3.25
C MET A 59 7.89 4.82 2.59
N GLY A 60 9.20 4.54 2.68
CA GLY A 60 10.25 5.37 2.12
C GLY A 60 10.15 5.56 0.61
N VAL A 61 9.42 4.68 -0.08
CA VAL A 61 9.25 4.67 -1.54
C VAL A 61 7.83 5.07 -1.98
N ALA A 62 6.80 4.71 -1.20
CA ALA A 62 5.39 4.86 -1.62
C ALA A 62 4.75 6.21 -1.28
N ARG A 63 5.37 7.03 -0.41
CA ARG A 63 4.84 8.33 0.11
C ARG A 63 3.46 8.26 0.80
N LEU A 64 2.87 7.07 0.94
CA LEU A 64 1.62 6.81 1.64
C LEU A 64 1.91 5.98 2.90
N ARG A 65 1.43 6.42 4.06
CA ARG A 65 1.62 5.71 5.33
C ARG A 65 0.37 4.92 5.69
N ILE A 66 0.33 3.66 5.28
CA ILE A 66 -0.69 2.68 5.71
C ILE A 66 -0.01 1.68 6.65
N THR A 67 -0.57 1.51 7.85
CA THR A 67 -0.10 0.54 8.85
C THR A 67 -1.11 -0.57 9.13
N ALA A 68 -2.33 -0.45 8.61
CA ALA A 68 -3.41 -1.41 8.75
C ALA A 68 -4.33 -1.33 7.53
N PHE A 69 -4.92 -2.46 7.15
CA PHE A 69 -5.85 -2.57 6.03
C PHE A 69 -7.24 -2.93 6.54
N PRO A 70 -8.32 -2.46 5.88
CA PRO A 70 -9.67 -2.94 6.17
C PRO A 70 -9.76 -4.45 5.91
N THR A 71 -10.55 -5.15 6.72
CA THR A 71 -10.87 -6.55 6.48
C THR A 71 -12.11 -6.66 5.60
N ILE A 72 -12.12 -7.65 4.71
CA ILE A 72 -13.28 -7.97 3.90
C ILE A 72 -14.10 -9.04 4.63
N ALA A 73 -15.42 -8.86 4.65
CA ALA A 73 -16.31 -9.87 5.22
C ALA A 73 -16.24 -11.15 4.36
N ILE A 74 -16.01 -12.29 5.01
CA ILE A 74 -15.96 -13.62 4.36
C ILE A 74 -17.37 -14.01 3.92
#